data_AF-A0A814W0P9-F1
#
_entry.id   AF-A0A814W0P9-F1
#
_cell.length_a   1.000
_cell.length_b   1.000
_cell.length_c   1.000
_cell.angle_alpha   90.00
_cell.angle_beta   90.00
_cell.angle_gamma   90.00
#
_symmetry.space_group_name_H-M   'P 1'
#
loop_
_entity.id
_entity.type
_entity.pdbx_description
1 polymer ?
#
loop_
_entity_poly.entity_id
_entity_poly.type
_entity_poly.pdbx_seq_one_letter_code
_entity_poly.pdbx_strand_id
1 'polypeptide(L)'
;MTKINNGEWRLLEELIEKKNEQESRISDTNIAQPPLFAIQVALAALLVSWNIYPSSIISHSAGDQAAAFVAGRLTLGETVRIEHLACIAVVNSPRSVTISARLRIENAFHSYQINRFDTEKEMLSSLKDIRGLPIQDQKQIFDPICAKAKLYSSVIGEQMNDNIPVNGQYWWSNVRQAMRFYDAIAAIIKDEAANVFLEISPHPVLGTSIRECYELTKQQQQSLPLILPTLKRKEDEQITLLTSLALFTTSSHVWQQYFHTRQILPVKNHEEYFDNFPSYKFHLSPCWYESKDSSIQRLANHISTHPLLGIRQLNEQTNHKIQDAILFPAVVYLELATAACQQLLSSKEDDQQQSTSIFEDVKFVKALILNET
;
A
#
# COMPACT_ATOMS: atom_id res chain seq x y z
N MET A 1 12.43 17.40 -29.09
CA MET A 1 11.73 18.67 -29.29
C MET A 1 10.71 18.48 -30.40
N THR A 2 9.48 18.08 -30.06
CA THR A 2 8.39 17.98 -31.05
C THR A 2 7.83 19.38 -31.24
N LYS A 3 8.13 20.01 -32.39
CA LYS A 3 7.60 21.33 -32.75
C LYS A 3 6.24 21.12 -33.41
N ILE A 4 5.17 21.66 -32.83
CA ILE A 4 3.85 21.74 -33.46
C ILE A 4 3.63 23.22 -33.84
N ASN A 5 3.10 23.49 -35.05
CA ASN A 5 2.94 24.82 -35.65
C ASN A 5 4.24 25.65 -35.82
N ASN A 6 5.04 25.36 -36.86
CA ASN A 6 6.16 26.20 -37.30
C ASN A 6 7.22 26.58 -36.23
N GLY A 7 7.25 25.87 -35.09
CA GLY A 7 8.25 26.07 -34.03
C GLY A 7 7.86 27.03 -32.91
N GLU A 8 6.62 27.50 -32.84
CA GLU A 8 6.16 28.45 -31.80
C GLU A 8 5.68 27.78 -30.51
N TRP A 9 5.44 26.47 -30.49
CA TRP A 9 4.94 25.75 -29.30
C TRP A 9 5.91 24.67 -28.82
N ARG A 10 6.14 24.63 -27.49
CA ARG A 10 7.02 23.68 -26.81
C ARG A 10 6.34 23.08 -25.59
N LEU A 11 6.41 21.75 -25.51
CA LEU A 11 5.83 20.94 -24.43
C LEU A 11 6.22 21.41 -23.02
N LEU A 12 7.51 21.62 -22.76
CA LEU A 12 7.99 22.02 -21.43
C LEU A 12 7.58 23.45 -21.09
N GLU A 13 7.55 24.35 -22.08
CA GLU A 13 7.08 25.73 -21.86
C GLU A 13 5.60 25.73 -21.49
N GLU A 14 4.78 24.92 -22.17
CA GLU A 14 3.35 24.75 -21.87
C GLU A 14 3.10 24.17 -20.48
N LEU A 15 3.89 23.17 -20.06
CA LEU A 15 3.71 22.47 -18.78
C LEU A 15 4.32 23.19 -17.57
N ILE A 16 5.46 23.86 -17.74
CA ILE A 16 6.29 24.34 -16.62
C ILE A 16 6.36 25.87 -16.58
N GLU A 17 6.46 26.53 -17.74
CA GLU A 17 6.74 27.97 -17.79
C GLU A 17 5.48 28.84 -17.73
N LYS A 18 4.32 28.30 -18.15
CA LYS A 18 3.02 28.98 -18.05
C LYS A 18 2.59 29.07 -16.58
N LYS A 19 2.59 30.29 -16.04
CA LYS A 19 2.30 30.55 -14.61
C LYS A 19 0.81 30.49 -14.26
N ASN A 20 -0.08 30.52 -15.24
CA ASN A 20 -1.52 30.44 -15.03
C ASN A 20 -2.24 29.65 -16.13
N GLU A 21 -3.42 29.12 -15.80
CA GLU A 21 -4.27 28.33 -16.70
C GLU A 21 -4.80 29.16 -17.89
N GLN A 22 -4.87 30.49 -17.76
CA GLN A 22 -5.38 31.38 -18.81
C GLN A 22 -4.39 31.60 -19.95
N GLU A 23 -3.09 31.50 -19.67
CA GLU A 23 -2.02 31.57 -20.66
C GLU A 23 -1.78 30.23 -21.36
N SER A 24 -2.40 29.16 -20.86
CA SER A 24 -2.28 27.81 -21.40
C SER A 24 -3.24 27.58 -22.56
N ARG A 25 -2.74 26.91 -23.59
CA ARG A 25 -3.50 26.45 -24.75
C ARG A 25 -3.98 25.01 -24.59
N ILE A 26 -3.84 24.40 -23.41
CA ILE A 26 -4.19 23.00 -23.14
C ILE A 26 -5.69 22.69 -23.30
N SER A 27 -6.54 23.71 -23.45
CA SER A 27 -7.95 23.53 -23.83
C SER A 27 -8.14 23.15 -25.30
N ASP A 28 -7.14 23.39 -26.16
CA ASP A 28 -7.12 22.92 -27.54
C ASP A 28 -6.68 21.45 -27.58
N THR A 29 -7.54 20.56 -28.10
CA THR A 29 -7.26 19.12 -28.20
C THR A 29 -5.92 18.83 -28.88
N ASN A 30 -5.55 19.60 -29.91
CA ASN A 30 -4.30 19.38 -30.64
C ASN A 30 -3.04 19.74 -29.81
N ILE A 31 -3.23 20.54 -28.77
CA ILE A 31 -2.19 20.93 -27.81
C ILE A 31 -2.26 20.08 -26.55
N ALA A 32 -3.43 19.56 -26.19
CA ALA A 32 -3.66 18.78 -24.97
C ALA A 32 -3.11 17.35 -25.03
N GLN A 33 -3.14 16.71 -26.20
CA GLN A 33 -2.73 15.31 -26.34
C GLN A 33 -1.24 15.07 -26.05
N PRO A 34 -0.28 15.87 -26.57
CA PRO A 34 1.13 15.63 -26.29
C PRO A 34 1.54 15.75 -24.82
N PRO A 35 1.09 16.77 -24.08
CA PRO A 35 1.31 16.84 -22.64
C PRO A 35 0.67 15.69 -21.88
N LEU A 36 -0.54 15.25 -22.27
CA LEU A 36 -1.18 14.09 -21.66
C LEU A 36 -0.35 12.82 -21.85
N PHE A 37 0.08 12.52 -23.08
CA PHE A 37 0.95 11.38 -23.38
C PHE A 37 2.25 11.45 -22.57
N ALA A 38 2.93 12.61 -22.57
CA ALA A 38 4.19 12.80 -21.86
C ALA A 38 4.05 12.56 -20.35
N ILE A 39 2.99 13.09 -19.72
CA ILE A 39 2.72 12.88 -18.29
C ILE A 39 2.44 11.41 -18.00
N GLN A 40 1.62 10.74 -18.81
CA GLN A 40 1.30 9.32 -18.60
C GLN A 40 2.53 8.42 -18.70
N VAL A 41 3.38 8.66 -19.70
CA VAL A 41 4.65 7.93 -19.86
C VAL A 41 5.62 8.23 -18.72
N ALA A 42 5.74 9.48 -18.30
CA ALA A 42 6.60 9.87 -17.19
C ALA A 42 6.17 9.24 -15.86
N LEU A 43 4.87 9.20 -15.58
CA LEU A 43 4.31 8.53 -14.40
C LEU A 43 4.55 7.01 -14.44
N ALA A 44 4.34 6.37 -15.59
CA ALA A 44 4.65 4.95 -15.76
C ALA A 44 6.15 4.66 -15.55
N ALA A 45 7.03 5.49 -16.11
CA ALA A 45 8.48 5.40 -15.91
C ALA A 45 8.87 5.60 -14.45
N LEU A 46 8.25 6.55 -13.76
CA LEU A 46 8.49 6.83 -12.34
C LEU A 46 8.12 5.62 -11.48
N LEU A 47 6.95 5.01 -11.71
CA LEU A 47 6.51 3.81 -11.00
C LEU A 47 7.48 2.64 -11.22
N VAL A 48 7.91 2.42 -12.48
CA VAL A 48 8.91 1.38 -12.79
C VAL A 48 10.27 1.67 -12.16
N SER A 49 10.67 2.94 -12.05
CA SER A 49 11.89 3.32 -11.33
C SER A 49 11.82 3.00 -9.83
N TRP A 50 10.61 2.87 -9.27
CA TRP A 50 10.34 2.39 -7.92
C TRP A 50 10.07 0.88 -7.87
N ASN A 51 10.37 0.16 -8.96
CA ASN A 51 10.17 -1.27 -9.12
C ASN A 51 8.68 -1.69 -9.08
N ILE A 52 7.76 -0.75 -9.35
CA ILE A 52 6.32 -0.98 -9.42
C ILE A 52 5.93 -1.24 -10.88
N TYR A 53 5.60 -2.49 -11.17
CA TYR A 53 5.19 -2.94 -12.51
C TYR A 53 3.71 -3.33 -12.51
N PRO A 54 2.94 -2.90 -13.53
CA PRO A 54 1.60 -3.42 -13.75
C PRO A 54 1.66 -4.88 -14.22
N SER A 55 0.74 -5.72 -13.75
CA SER A 55 0.49 -7.02 -14.36
C SER A 55 -0.15 -6.86 -15.75
N SER A 56 -1.06 -5.89 -15.85
CA SER A 56 -1.84 -5.61 -17.03
C SER A 56 -2.08 -4.11 -17.19
N ILE A 57 -2.15 -3.65 -18.42
CA ILE A 57 -2.42 -2.27 -18.82
C ILE A 57 -3.75 -2.28 -19.55
N ILE A 58 -4.65 -1.36 -19.22
CA ILE A 58 -5.88 -1.13 -19.97
C ILE A 58 -5.84 0.27 -20.57
N SER A 59 -6.23 0.39 -21.83
CA SER A 59 -6.32 1.68 -22.50
C SER A 59 -7.71 2.30 -22.43
N HIS A 60 -7.76 3.63 -22.57
CA HIS A 60 -8.99 4.39 -22.73
C HIS A 60 -8.71 5.65 -23.55
N SER A 61 -9.44 5.84 -24.65
CA SER A 61 -9.44 7.09 -25.44
C SER A 61 -8.03 7.60 -25.77
N ALA A 62 -7.71 8.85 -25.43
CA ALA A 62 -6.41 9.46 -25.65
C ALA A 62 -5.25 8.74 -24.94
N GLY A 63 -5.53 7.93 -23.91
CA GLY A 63 -4.52 7.11 -23.22
C GLY A 63 -4.07 5.87 -24.00
N ASP A 64 -4.69 5.56 -25.14
CA ASP A 64 -4.37 4.36 -25.93
C ASP A 64 -2.94 4.40 -26.50
N GLN A 65 -2.47 5.59 -26.86
CA GLN A 65 -1.10 5.84 -27.32
C GLN A 65 -0.08 5.57 -26.21
N ALA A 66 -0.33 6.10 -25.01
CA ALA A 66 0.52 5.86 -23.84
C ALA A 66 0.53 4.38 -23.44
N ALA A 67 -0.64 3.73 -23.43
CA ALA A 67 -0.75 2.31 -23.12
C ALA A 67 0.03 1.44 -24.10
N ALA A 68 -0.11 1.67 -25.41
CA ALA A 68 0.62 0.94 -26.44
C ALA A 68 2.14 1.17 -26.38
N PHE A 69 2.59 2.40 -26.11
CA PHE A 69 4.00 2.71 -25.91
C PHE A 69 4.57 2.03 -24.66
N VAL A 70 3.92 2.19 -23.51
CA VAL A 70 4.36 1.61 -22.23
C VAL A 70 4.37 0.08 -22.29
N ALA A 71 3.41 -0.55 -22.98
CA ALA A 71 3.35 -1.99 -23.21
C ALA A 71 4.33 -2.50 -24.29
N GLY A 72 5.10 -1.62 -24.94
CA GLY A 72 6.08 -2.02 -25.96
C GLY A 72 5.51 -2.48 -27.28
N ARG A 73 4.32 -1.99 -27.63
CA ARG A 73 3.70 -2.16 -28.96
C ARG A 73 4.08 -1.05 -29.93
N LEU A 74 4.51 0.11 -29.42
CA LEU A 74 4.94 1.26 -30.22
C LEU A 74 6.27 1.83 -29.71
N THR A 75 7.08 2.31 -30.63
CA THR A 75 8.24 3.16 -30.36
C THR A 75 7.80 4.61 -30.14
N LEU A 76 8.65 5.43 -29.52
CA LEU A 76 8.34 6.85 -29.32
C LEU A 76 8.09 7.57 -30.66
N GLY A 77 8.87 7.24 -31.68
CA GLY A 77 8.74 7.81 -33.02
C GLY A 77 7.43 7.43 -33.71
N GLU A 78 6.94 6.21 -33.50
CA GLU A 78 5.62 5.79 -34.00
C GLU A 78 4.49 6.47 -33.24
N THR A 79 4.59 6.58 -31.91
CA THR A 79 3.54 7.21 -31.09
C THR A 79 3.34 8.68 -31.45
N VAL A 80 4.42 9.45 -31.65
CA VAL A 80 4.34 10.86 -32.07
C VAL A 80 3.65 11.01 -33.44
N ARG A 81 3.76 10.03 -34.34
CA ARG A 81 3.04 10.07 -35.63
C ARG A 81 1.54 9.83 -35.49
N ILE A 82 1.11 9.16 -34.43
CA ILE A 82 -0.28 8.80 -34.15
C ILE A 82 -1.02 9.91 -33.38
N GLU A 83 -0.29 10.78 -32.67
CA GLU A 83 -0.76 11.84 -31.75
C GLU A 83 -1.72 12.89 -32.35
N HIS A 84 -2.02 12.82 -33.65
CA HIS A 84 -2.96 13.73 -34.34
C HIS A 84 -4.33 13.11 -34.63
N LEU A 85 -4.65 11.97 -34.02
CA LEU A 85 -5.86 11.20 -34.28
C LEU A 85 -6.87 11.35 -33.12
N ALA A 86 -8.15 11.54 -33.43
CA ALA A 86 -9.22 11.78 -32.43
C ALA A 86 -10.36 10.75 -32.54
N CYS A 87 -10.80 10.21 -31.40
CA CYS A 87 -11.90 9.24 -31.29
C CYS A 87 -13.29 9.92 -31.27
N ILE A 88 -14.30 9.23 -31.83
CA ILE A 88 -15.68 9.71 -31.99
C ILE A 88 -16.58 9.39 -30.77
N ALA A 89 -16.40 8.25 -30.09
CA ALA A 89 -17.23 7.89 -28.94
C ALA A 89 -16.60 6.81 -28.05
N VAL A 90 -16.90 6.84 -26.75
CA VAL A 90 -16.41 5.86 -25.76
C VAL A 90 -17.54 5.40 -24.85
N VAL A 91 -17.73 4.08 -24.75
CA VAL A 91 -18.64 3.45 -23.77
C VAL A 91 -17.84 3.20 -22.49
N ASN A 92 -17.95 4.08 -21.51
CA ASN A 92 -17.22 3.99 -20.24
C ASN A 92 -17.81 2.94 -19.31
N SER A 93 -19.13 2.80 -19.32
CA SER A 93 -19.86 1.77 -18.57
C SER A 93 -21.24 1.59 -19.19
N PRO A 94 -22.02 0.55 -18.82
CA PRO A 94 -23.38 0.38 -19.33
C PRO A 94 -24.31 1.56 -19.05
N ARG A 95 -24.01 2.43 -18.07
CA ARG A 95 -24.76 3.66 -17.78
C ARG A 95 -24.03 4.95 -18.15
N SER A 96 -22.81 4.89 -18.70
CA SER A 96 -22.01 6.07 -19.05
C SER A 96 -21.39 5.93 -20.44
N VAL A 97 -21.84 6.79 -21.37
CA VAL A 97 -21.28 6.89 -22.72
C VAL A 97 -20.88 8.34 -22.98
N THR A 98 -19.64 8.53 -23.42
CA THR A 98 -19.12 9.83 -23.87
C THR A 98 -19.18 9.89 -25.40
N ILE A 99 -19.88 10.89 -25.94
CA ILE A 99 -19.93 11.17 -27.38
C ILE A 99 -19.06 12.40 -27.66
N SER A 100 -18.05 12.26 -28.51
CA SER A 100 -17.15 13.36 -28.90
C SER A 100 -17.30 13.64 -30.38
N ALA A 101 -17.92 14.76 -30.73
CA ALA A 101 -18.07 15.20 -32.11
C ALA A 101 -17.11 16.36 -32.41
N ARG A 102 -15.85 16.06 -32.77
CA ARG A 102 -15.05 16.97 -33.60
C ARG A 102 -13.89 16.25 -34.30
N LEU A 103 -14.05 16.06 -35.61
CA LEU A 103 -12.98 15.73 -36.55
C LEU A 103 -12.48 17.04 -37.17
N ARG A 104 -11.34 17.54 -36.74
CA ARG A 104 -10.67 18.69 -37.37
C ARG A 104 -9.64 18.15 -38.35
N ILE A 105 -10.10 17.69 -39.52
CA ILE A 105 -9.24 17.52 -40.69
C ILE A 105 -9.23 18.86 -41.43
N GLU A 106 -8.07 19.30 -41.89
CA GLU A 106 -7.88 20.55 -42.65
C GLU A 106 -8.78 20.63 -43.90
N ASN A 107 -9.26 19.48 -44.37
CA ASN A 107 -10.35 19.32 -45.33
C ASN A 107 -11.67 18.98 -44.63
N ALA A 108 -12.69 19.82 -44.82
CA ALA A 108 -14.00 19.66 -44.24
C ALA A 108 -14.69 18.35 -44.69
N PHE A 109 -15.07 17.51 -43.72
CA PHE A 109 -15.79 16.23 -43.87
C PHE A 109 -17.22 16.31 -44.43
N HIS A 110 -17.64 17.47 -44.93
CA HIS A 110 -19.03 17.71 -45.36
C HIS A 110 -19.21 17.98 -46.85
N SER A 111 -18.18 17.76 -47.68
CA SER A 111 -18.42 17.66 -49.12
C SER A 111 -18.76 16.22 -49.49
N TYR A 112 -19.94 16.02 -50.08
CA TYR A 112 -20.39 14.80 -50.78
C TYR A 112 -19.38 14.30 -51.85
N GLN A 113 -18.33 15.08 -52.13
CA GLN A 113 -17.31 14.81 -53.15
C GLN A 113 -16.05 14.09 -52.63
N ILE A 114 -15.92 13.78 -51.33
CA ILE A 114 -14.84 12.90 -50.84
C ILE A 114 -15.35 11.46 -50.82
N ASN A 115 -14.80 10.63 -51.70
CA ASN A 115 -15.02 9.18 -51.66
C ASN A 115 -14.52 8.64 -50.32
N ARG A 116 -15.37 7.88 -49.62
CA ARG A 116 -15.03 7.17 -48.36
C ARG A 116 -13.74 6.34 -48.46
N PHE A 117 -13.35 5.96 -49.68
CA PHE A 117 -12.15 5.17 -49.98
C PHE A 117 -10.84 5.97 -49.91
N ASP A 118 -10.85 7.29 -50.06
CA ASP A 118 -9.62 8.07 -50.17
C ASP A 118 -9.02 8.38 -48.78
N THR A 119 -9.85 8.68 -47.78
CA THR A 119 -9.38 8.97 -46.41
C THR A 119 -8.87 7.74 -45.65
N GLU A 120 -9.53 6.58 -45.81
CA GLU A 120 -9.03 5.31 -45.28
C GLU A 120 -7.68 4.97 -45.90
N LYS A 121 -7.56 5.06 -47.23
CA LYS A 121 -6.30 4.80 -47.93
C LYS A 121 -5.20 5.79 -47.53
N GLU A 122 -5.49 7.07 -47.41
CA GLU A 122 -4.54 8.09 -46.98
C GLU A 122 -4.01 7.81 -45.56
N MET A 123 -4.90 7.53 -44.60
CA MET A 123 -4.51 7.21 -43.23
C MET A 123 -3.75 5.89 -43.14
N LEU A 124 -4.22 4.83 -43.81
CA LEU A 124 -3.51 3.56 -43.86
C LEU A 124 -2.15 3.71 -44.55
N SER A 125 -2.04 4.59 -45.56
CA SER A 125 -0.77 4.87 -46.24
C SER A 125 0.22 5.64 -45.38
N SER A 126 -0.25 6.56 -44.53
CA SER A 126 0.61 7.34 -43.63
C SER A 126 1.11 6.52 -42.44
N LEU A 127 0.34 5.51 -42.04
CA LEU A 127 0.66 4.60 -40.92
C LEU A 127 1.16 3.22 -41.38
N LYS A 128 1.43 3.03 -42.67
CA LYS A 128 1.83 1.72 -43.25
C LYS A 128 3.09 1.12 -42.63
N ASP A 129 3.98 1.98 -42.12
CA ASP A 129 5.25 1.57 -41.52
C ASP A 129 5.11 1.14 -40.05
N ILE A 130 3.95 1.41 -39.42
CA ILE A 130 3.67 1.05 -38.03
C ILE A 130 3.22 -0.40 -37.98
N ARG A 131 4.09 -1.28 -37.49
CA ARG A 131 3.79 -2.71 -37.37
C ARG A 131 2.93 -3.02 -36.16
N GLY A 132 3.10 -2.30 -35.04
CA GLY A 132 2.30 -2.48 -33.83
C GLY A 132 2.47 -3.84 -33.13
N LEU A 133 3.56 -4.56 -33.41
CA LEU A 133 3.91 -5.83 -32.78
C LEU A 133 4.84 -5.59 -31.58
N PRO A 134 4.95 -6.54 -30.63
CA PRO A 134 5.90 -6.42 -29.53
C PRO A 134 7.32 -6.13 -30.02
N ILE A 135 7.93 -5.07 -29.51
CA ILE A 135 9.29 -4.67 -29.88
C ILE A 135 10.28 -5.65 -29.26
N GLN A 136 11.04 -6.36 -30.11
CA GLN A 136 11.98 -7.40 -29.69
C GLN A 136 13.40 -6.87 -29.40
N ASP A 137 13.79 -5.71 -29.95
CA ASP A 137 15.14 -5.15 -29.84
C ASP A 137 15.14 -3.86 -29.00
N GLN A 138 15.66 -3.95 -27.77
CA GLN A 138 15.54 -2.97 -26.68
C GLN A 138 16.76 -2.04 -26.61
N LYS A 139 17.01 -1.28 -27.69
CA LYS A 139 18.11 -0.30 -27.74
C LYS A 139 17.65 1.08 -28.17
N GLN A 140 16.55 1.56 -27.62
CA GLN A 140 16.16 2.97 -27.78
C GLN A 140 16.41 3.77 -26.50
N ILE A 141 16.51 5.10 -26.63
CA ILE A 141 16.70 6.03 -25.50
C ILE A 141 15.56 5.88 -24.45
N PHE A 142 14.38 5.44 -24.90
CA PHE A 142 13.25 5.05 -24.06
C PHE A 142 12.79 3.65 -24.47
N ASP A 143 13.40 2.61 -23.89
CA ASP A 143 12.87 1.26 -24.05
C ASP A 143 11.45 1.19 -23.46
N PRO A 144 10.55 0.38 -24.04
CA PRO A 144 9.20 0.25 -23.52
C PRO A 144 9.21 -0.23 -22.07
N ILE A 145 8.58 0.58 -21.23
CA ILE A 145 8.76 0.58 -19.78
C ILE A 145 8.18 -0.69 -19.13
N CYS A 146 7.13 -1.27 -19.71
CA CYS A 146 6.40 -2.43 -19.18
C CYS A 146 6.13 -3.49 -20.27
N ALA A 147 7.12 -3.84 -21.09
CA ALA A 147 6.93 -4.76 -22.24
C ALA A 147 6.36 -6.16 -21.89
N LYS A 148 6.40 -6.56 -20.62
CA LYS A 148 5.84 -7.85 -20.14
C LYS A 148 4.38 -7.76 -19.68
N ALA A 149 3.84 -6.55 -19.51
CA ALA A 149 2.47 -6.37 -19.04
C ALA A 149 1.47 -6.73 -20.16
N LYS A 150 0.38 -7.39 -19.79
CA LYS A 150 -0.69 -7.73 -20.75
C LYS A 150 -1.47 -6.47 -21.10
N LEU A 151 -1.60 -6.15 -22.38
CA LEU A 151 -2.36 -4.99 -22.83
C LEU A 151 -3.81 -5.39 -23.13
N TYR A 152 -4.78 -4.72 -22.50
CA TYR A 152 -6.20 -4.82 -22.78
C TYR A 152 -6.63 -3.54 -23.51
N SER A 153 -7.18 -3.69 -24.71
CA SER A 153 -7.53 -2.53 -25.54
C SER A 153 -9.01 -2.21 -25.45
N SER A 154 -9.34 -0.94 -25.18
CA SER A 154 -10.71 -0.46 -25.27
C SER A 154 -11.23 -0.34 -26.70
N VAL A 155 -10.39 -0.53 -27.73
CA VAL A 155 -10.88 -0.55 -29.13
C VAL A 155 -11.48 -1.91 -29.45
N ILE A 156 -10.79 -2.99 -29.07
CA ILE A 156 -11.26 -4.36 -29.33
C ILE A 156 -12.14 -4.92 -28.21
N GLY A 157 -11.97 -4.46 -26.96
CA GLY A 157 -12.70 -4.94 -25.78
C GLY A 157 -12.13 -6.20 -25.13
N GLU A 158 -10.88 -6.56 -25.44
CA GLU A 158 -10.23 -7.80 -24.98
C GLU A 158 -8.70 -7.62 -24.88
N GLN A 159 -8.00 -8.67 -24.43
CA GLN A 159 -6.54 -8.69 -24.37
C GLN A 159 -5.93 -8.67 -25.78
N MET A 160 -4.99 -7.75 -26.02
CA MET A 160 -4.11 -7.77 -27.19
C MET A 160 -3.06 -8.87 -27.02
N ASN A 161 -3.22 -9.96 -27.76
CA ASN A 161 -2.19 -10.99 -27.87
C ASN A 161 -1.07 -10.54 -28.83
N ASP A 162 0.02 -11.31 -28.88
CA ASP A 162 1.20 -10.97 -29.71
C ASP A 162 0.95 -11.01 -31.22
N ASN A 163 -0.18 -11.57 -31.65
CA ASN A 163 -0.58 -11.68 -33.05
C ASN A 163 -1.55 -10.58 -33.50
N ILE A 164 -2.05 -9.75 -32.57
CA ILE A 164 -2.93 -8.61 -32.88
C ILE A 164 -2.07 -7.34 -32.92
N PRO A 165 -1.77 -6.80 -34.11
CA PRO A 165 -0.94 -5.61 -34.24
C PRO A 165 -1.70 -4.31 -33.90
N VAL A 166 -1.04 -3.40 -33.18
CA VAL A 166 -1.45 -1.99 -32.99
C VAL A 166 -1.03 -1.14 -34.21
N ASN A 167 -1.48 -1.54 -35.40
CA ASN A 167 -1.06 -0.95 -36.69
C ASN A 167 -2.03 0.12 -37.21
N GLY A 168 -1.83 0.63 -38.42
CA GLY A 168 -2.72 1.63 -39.03
C GLY A 168 -4.21 1.25 -39.02
N GLN A 169 -4.55 -0.04 -39.18
CA GLN A 169 -5.94 -0.51 -39.11
C GLN A 169 -6.52 -0.37 -37.70
N TYR A 170 -5.73 -0.70 -36.69
CA TYR A 170 -6.12 -0.49 -35.29
C TYR A 170 -6.43 0.98 -35.03
N TRP A 171 -5.57 1.89 -35.47
CA TRP A 171 -5.76 3.33 -35.28
C TRP A 171 -6.94 3.89 -36.08
N TRP A 172 -7.20 3.35 -37.27
CA TRP A 172 -8.41 3.66 -38.03
C TRP A 172 -9.67 3.26 -37.27
N SER A 173 -9.69 2.05 -36.70
CA SER A 173 -10.79 1.59 -35.84
C SER A 173 -10.92 2.45 -34.58
N ASN A 174 -9.81 2.79 -33.92
CA ASN A 174 -9.76 3.64 -32.73
C ASN A 174 -10.47 4.99 -32.95
N VAL A 175 -10.25 5.64 -34.10
CA VAL A 175 -10.89 6.94 -34.38
C VAL A 175 -12.33 6.82 -34.87
N ARG A 176 -12.74 5.67 -35.44
CA ARG A 176 -14.04 5.51 -36.10
C ARG A 176 -15.09 4.76 -35.30
N GLN A 177 -14.66 3.84 -34.45
CA GLN A 177 -15.54 2.93 -33.73
C GLN A 177 -15.75 3.38 -32.29
N ALA A 178 -16.90 3.03 -31.72
CA ALA A 178 -17.14 3.24 -30.30
C ALA A 178 -16.20 2.34 -29.50
N MET A 179 -15.43 2.94 -28.60
CA MET A 179 -14.58 2.18 -27.70
C MET A 179 -15.40 1.39 -26.68
N ARG A 180 -14.99 0.15 -26.46
CA ARG A 180 -15.57 -0.91 -25.64
C ARG A 180 -14.85 -1.03 -24.28
N PHE A 181 -14.78 0.07 -23.52
CA PHE A 181 -14.04 0.08 -22.25
C PHE A 181 -14.64 -0.85 -21.19
N TYR A 182 -15.98 -0.97 -21.12
CA TYR A 182 -16.64 -1.96 -20.27
C TYR A 182 -16.16 -3.39 -20.57
N ASP A 183 -16.13 -3.79 -21.84
CA ASP A 183 -15.72 -5.14 -22.24
C ASP A 183 -14.26 -5.40 -21.86
N ALA A 184 -13.38 -4.41 -22.05
CA ALA A 184 -11.98 -4.52 -21.65
C ALA A 184 -11.80 -4.65 -20.12
N ILE A 185 -12.58 -3.90 -19.31
CA ILE A 185 -12.60 -4.06 -17.84
C ILE A 185 -13.15 -5.43 -17.45
N ALA A 186 -14.20 -5.90 -18.10
CA ALA A 186 -14.76 -7.22 -17.82
C ALA A 186 -13.76 -8.33 -18.14
N ALA A 187 -13.01 -8.20 -19.24
CA ALA A 187 -11.95 -9.13 -19.64
C ALA A 187 -10.80 -9.18 -18.62
N ILE A 188 -10.22 -8.03 -18.24
CA ILE A 188 -9.11 -7.99 -17.27
C ILE A 188 -9.51 -8.52 -15.88
N ILE A 189 -10.75 -8.28 -15.45
CA ILE A 189 -11.28 -8.83 -14.20
C ILE A 189 -11.42 -10.36 -14.29
N LYS A 190 -11.86 -10.88 -15.44
CA LYS A 190 -12.05 -12.31 -15.65
C LYS A 190 -10.72 -13.05 -15.78
N ASP A 191 -9.78 -12.49 -16.51
CA ASP A 191 -8.53 -13.14 -16.88
C ASP A 191 -7.47 -13.02 -15.77
N GLU A 192 -7.38 -11.87 -15.11
CA GLU A 192 -6.32 -11.57 -14.12
C GLU A 192 -6.83 -11.49 -12.68
N ALA A 193 -8.14 -11.67 -12.45
CA ALA A 193 -8.77 -11.41 -11.17
C ALA A 193 -8.46 -10.01 -10.60
N ALA A 194 -8.27 -9.03 -11.49
CA ALA A 194 -7.86 -7.67 -11.13
C ALA A 194 -8.86 -7.01 -10.17
N ASN A 195 -8.36 -6.51 -9.03
CA ASN A 195 -9.14 -5.83 -7.99
C ASN A 195 -8.52 -4.49 -7.54
N VAL A 196 -7.35 -4.13 -8.08
CA VAL A 196 -6.68 -2.85 -7.86
C VAL A 196 -6.44 -2.19 -9.22
N PHE A 197 -6.87 -0.94 -9.35
CA PHE A 197 -6.72 -0.13 -10.56
C PHE A 197 -5.97 1.17 -10.21
N LEU A 198 -4.88 1.44 -10.93
CA LEU A 198 -4.15 2.69 -10.84
C LEU A 198 -4.42 3.51 -12.11
N GLU A 199 -5.13 4.63 -11.97
CA GLU A 199 -5.45 5.52 -13.08
C GLU A 199 -4.28 6.48 -13.33
N ILE A 200 -3.52 6.22 -14.40
CA ILE A 200 -2.40 7.07 -14.83
C ILE A 200 -2.93 8.23 -15.66
N SER A 201 -3.12 9.38 -15.01
CA SER A 201 -3.60 10.62 -15.64
C SER A 201 -3.27 11.86 -14.79
N PRO A 202 -3.33 13.08 -15.36
CA PRO A 202 -3.25 14.34 -14.61
C PRO A 202 -4.43 14.58 -13.65
N HIS A 203 -5.55 13.88 -13.86
CA HIS A 203 -6.74 13.97 -13.03
C HIS A 203 -7.63 12.74 -13.25
N PRO A 204 -8.16 12.11 -12.19
CA PRO A 204 -8.98 10.92 -12.33
C PRO A 204 -10.35 11.24 -12.91
N VAL A 205 -10.71 10.56 -13.99
CA VAL A 205 -12.02 10.66 -14.64
C VAL A 205 -12.70 9.31 -14.80
N LEU A 206 -11.96 8.19 -14.64
CA LEU A 206 -12.48 6.84 -14.92
C LEU A 206 -12.97 6.11 -13.66
N GLY A 207 -12.63 6.58 -12.46
CA GLY A 207 -12.91 5.83 -11.22
C GLY A 207 -14.37 5.42 -11.02
N THR A 208 -15.33 6.30 -11.35
CA THR A 208 -16.76 5.94 -11.28
C THR A 208 -17.13 4.85 -12.28
N SER A 209 -16.64 4.96 -13.52
CA SER A 209 -16.90 4.00 -14.58
C SER A 209 -16.24 2.64 -14.30
N ILE A 210 -15.01 2.63 -13.80
CA ILE A 210 -14.30 1.41 -13.39
C ILE A 210 -15.08 0.69 -12.28
N ARG A 211 -15.54 1.43 -11.26
CA ARG A 211 -16.36 0.85 -10.18
C ARG A 211 -17.63 0.22 -10.71
N GLU A 212 -18.35 0.93 -11.58
CA GLU A 212 -19.59 0.40 -12.17
C GLU A 212 -19.33 -0.86 -13.02
N CYS A 213 -18.31 -0.84 -13.87
CA CYS A 213 -17.92 -2.01 -14.67
C CYS A 213 -17.57 -3.21 -13.78
N TYR A 214 -16.85 -2.96 -12.68
CA TYR A 214 -16.46 -3.99 -11.73
C TYR A 214 -17.66 -4.62 -11.02
N GLU A 215 -18.58 -3.79 -10.51
CA GLU A 215 -19.80 -4.24 -9.82
C GLU A 215 -20.68 -5.10 -10.74
N LEU A 216 -20.82 -4.70 -12.00
CA LEU A 216 -21.58 -5.45 -13.00
C LEU A 216 -20.91 -6.76 -13.39
N THR A 217 -19.58 -6.78 -13.48
CA THR A 217 -18.82 -7.98 -13.85
C THR A 217 -18.81 -9.03 -12.73
N LYS A 218 -18.63 -8.61 -11.47
CA LYS A 218 -18.49 -9.51 -10.31
C LYS A 218 -19.80 -9.91 -9.63
N GLN A 219 -20.96 -9.59 -10.24
CA GLN A 219 -22.30 -9.99 -9.77
C GLN A 219 -22.51 -9.84 -8.25
N GLN A 220 -22.30 -8.64 -7.72
CA GLN A 220 -22.55 -8.31 -6.30
C GLN A 220 -21.70 -9.08 -5.25
N GLN A 221 -20.46 -9.49 -5.57
CA GLN A 221 -19.51 -9.87 -4.51
C GLN A 221 -19.15 -8.68 -3.60
N GLN A 222 -18.91 -8.94 -2.31
CA GLN A 222 -18.82 -7.92 -1.24
C GLN A 222 -17.60 -6.98 -1.29
N SER A 223 -16.55 -7.30 -2.04
CA SER A 223 -15.32 -6.48 -2.06
C SER A 223 -15.30 -5.51 -3.24
N LEU A 224 -15.37 -4.21 -2.93
CA LEU A 224 -15.18 -3.13 -3.89
C LEU A 224 -13.73 -3.10 -4.42
N PRO A 225 -13.52 -2.68 -5.68
CA PRO A 225 -12.18 -2.52 -6.21
C PRO A 225 -11.48 -1.33 -5.54
N LEU A 226 -10.17 -1.44 -5.33
CA LEU A 226 -9.34 -0.30 -4.95
C LEU A 226 -8.97 0.46 -6.22
N ILE A 227 -9.38 1.74 -6.30
CA ILE A 227 -9.10 2.59 -7.46
C ILE A 227 -8.29 3.79 -6.97
N LEU A 228 -7.12 3.99 -7.54
CA LEU A 228 -6.13 4.95 -7.08
C LEU A 228 -5.78 5.93 -8.22
N PRO A 229 -5.82 7.25 -8.00
CA PRO A 229 -5.33 8.21 -8.98
C PRO A 229 -3.81 8.39 -8.88
N THR A 230 -3.12 8.65 -9.98
CA THR A 230 -1.73 9.12 -9.90
C THR A 230 -1.63 10.59 -9.51
N LEU A 231 -2.48 11.45 -10.07
CA LEU A 231 -2.50 12.89 -9.85
C LEU A 231 -3.93 13.39 -9.77
N LYS A 232 -4.14 14.56 -9.15
CA LYS A 232 -5.45 15.21 -9.10
C LYS A 232 -5.30 16.71 -9.30
N ARG A 233 -6.02 17.24 -10.29
CA ARG A 233 -6.08 18.69 -10.57
C ARG A 233 -6.23 19.53 -9.29
N LYS A 234 -5.36 20.53 -9.14
CA LYS A 234 -5.29 21.48 -8.01
C LYS A 234 -4.91 20.84 -6.67
N GLU A 235 -4.37 19.64 -6.67
CA GLU A 235 -3.74 19.01 -5.52
C GLU A 235 -2.23 18.89 -5.73
N ASP A 236 -1.49 18.72 -4.64
CA ASP A 236 -0.05 18.52 -4.70
C ASP A 236 0.28 17.15 -5.31
N GLU A 237 1.03 17.16 -6.40
CA GLU A 237 1.35 15.99 -7.21
C GLU A 237 2.07 14.89 -6.41
N GLN A 238 3.02 15.29 -5.55
CA GLN A 238 3.81 14.35 -4.76
C GLN A 238 2.95 13.73 -3.66
N ILE A 239 2.16 14.54 -2.95
CA ILE A 239 1.26 14.07 -1.90
C ILE A 239 0.21 13.13 -2.48
N THR A 240 -0.42 13.46 -3.61
CA THR A 240 -1.42 12.59 -4.23
C THR A 240 -0.82 11.23 -4.61
N LEU A 241 0.33 11.23 -5.31
CA LEU A 241 0.96 9.99 -5.75
C LEU A 241 1.42 9.13 -4.56
N LEU A 242 2.10 9.73 -3.57
CA LEU A 242 2.57 9.03 -2.38
C LEU A 242 1.40 8.51 -1.53
N THR A 243 0.28 9.23 -1.46
CA THR A 243 -0.93 8.76 -0.78
C THR A 243 -1.52 7.55 -1.48
N SER A 244 -1.62 7.58 -2.82
CA SER A 244 -2.07 6.43 -3.60
C SER A 244 -1.16 5.22 -3.41
N LEU A 245 0.15 5.43 -3.35
CA LEU A 245 1.08 4.35 -3.03
C LEU A 245 0.88 3.83 -1.60
N ALA A 246 0.71 4.70 -0.61
CA ALA A 246 0.44 4.26 0.76
C ALA A 246 -0.84 3.42 0.86
N LEU A 247 -1.90 3.80 0.13
CA LEU A 247 -3.12 3.01 0.05
C LEU A 247 -2.90 1.68 -0.67
N PHE A 248 -2.14 1.67 -1.77
CA PHE A 248 -1.76 0.45 -2.47
C PHE A 248 -0.99 -0.53 -1.57
N THR A 249 -0.02 -0.03 -0.80
CA THR A 249 0.86 -0.87 0.04
C THR A 249 0.14 -1.42 1.27
N THR A 250 -0.78 -0.65 1.84
CA THR A 250 -1.60 -1.09 2.99
C THR A 250 -2.73 -2.05 2.61
N SER A 251 -3.18 -2.00 1.35
CA SER A 251 -4.32 -2.78 0.86
C SER A 251 -3.94 -4.00 0.04
N SER A 252 -2.66 -4.16 -0.33
CA SER A 252 -2.20 -5.25 -1.20
C SER A 252 -1.09 -6.09 -0.54
N HIS A 253 -1.10 -7.40 -0.80
CA HIS A 253 -0.04 -8.33 -0.33
C HIS A 253 1.31 -8.15 -1.04
N VAL A 254 1.38 -7.24 -2.02
CA VAL A 254 2.56 -7.04 -2.89
C VAL A 254 3.77 -6.55 -2.07
N TRP A 255 3.53 -5.96 -0.90
CA TRP A 255 4.56 -5.32 -0.07
C TRP A 255 5.67 -6.27 0.43
N GLN A 256 5.40 -7.57 0.58
CA GLN A 256 6.42 -8.53 1.03
C GLN A 256 7.57 -8.70 0.01
N GLN A 257 7.32 -8.52 -1.29
CA GLN A 257 8.37 -8.66 -2.32
C GLN A 257 9.29 -7.44 -2.38
N TYR A 258 8.81 -6.25 -2.01
CA TYR A 258 9.59 -5.00 -2.09
C TYR A 258 10.62 -4.86 -0.97
N PHE A 259 10.32 -5.33 0.25
CA PHE A 259 11.28 -5.25 1.36
C PHE A 259 12.58 -6.02 1.10
N HIS A 260 12.53 -7.07 0.27
CA HIS A 260 13.71 -7.87 -0.04
C HIS A 260 14.75 -7.12 -0.88
N THR A 261 14.38 -6.10 -1.65
CA THR A 261 15.30 -5.44 -2.58
C THR A 261 15.92 -4.15 -2.04
N ARG A 262 15.45 -3.60 -0.90
CA ARG A 262 15.94 -2.35 -0.25
C ARG A 262 16.08 -1.13 -1.19
N GLN A 263 15.50 -1.16 -2.38
CA GLN A 263 15.59 -0.08 -3.39
C GLN A 263 14.33 0.78 -3.43
N ILE A 264 13.54 0.78 -2.36
CA ILE A 264 12.27 1.48 -2.32
C ILE A 264 12.58 2.96 -2.04
N LEU A 265 12.60 3.74 -3.12
CA LEU A 265 12.85 5.17 -3.20
C LEU A 265 14.34 5.56 -3.12
N PRO A 266 14.85 6.39 -4.06
CA PRO A 266 16.20 6.93 -4.01
C PRO A 266 16.26 8.05 -2.96
N VAL A 267 16.04 7.72 -1.69
CA VAL A 267 16.27 8.63 -0.58
C VAL A 267 17.74 8.52 -0.24
N LYS A 268 18.52 9.55 -0.59
CA LYS A 268 19.88 9.71 -0.04
C LYS A 268 19.76 9.70 1.49
N ASN A 269 20.65 9.00 2.17
CA ASN A 269 20.73 8.94 3.64
C ASN A 269 19.58 8.20 4.34
N HIS A 270 19.12 7.05 3.82
CA HIS A 270 18.15 6.21 4.53
C HIS A 270 18.54 5.93 6.00
N GLU A 271 19.84 5.84 6.32
CA GLU A 271 20.34 5.63 7.68
C GLU A 271 19.97 6.77 8.65
N GLU A 272 19.86 8.02 8.19
CA GLU A 272 19.54 9.17 9.05
C GLU A 272 18.06 9.24 9.45
N TYR A 273 17.16 8.54 8.74
CA TYR A 273 15.71 8.64 8.98
C TYR A 273 15.17 7.61 10.00
N PHE A 274 15.90 6.52 10.26
CA PHE A 274 15.37 5.40 11.06
C PHE A 274 15.80 5.40 12.54
N ASP A 275 16.55 6.39 13.00
CA ASP A 275 17.16 6.38 14.34
C ASP A 275 16.19 6.65 15.51
N ASN A 276 14.91 6.98 15.25
CA ASN A 276 13.99 7.37 16.33
C ASN A 276 12.52 6.96 16.12
N PHE A 277 12.28 5.81 15.50
CA PHE A 277 10.92 5.26 15.51
C PHE A 277 10.59 4.62 16.86
N PRO A 278 9.40 4.89 17.43
CA PRO A 278 8.97 4.17 18.62
C PRO A 278 8.93 2.67 18.29
N SER A 279 9.44 1.85 19.22
CA SER A 279 9.36 0.40 19.10
C SER A 279 7.91 -0.05 18.96
N TYR A 280 7.68 -1.19 18.31
CA TYR A 280 6.36 -1.81 18.21
C TYR A 280 5.67 -1.86 19.58
N LYS A 281 4.49 -1.23 19.67
CA LYS A 281 3.74 -1.15 20.92
C LYS A 281 2.98 -2.46 21.14
N PHE A 282 3.63 -3.41 21.79
CA PHE A 282 2.97 -4.64 22.23
C PHE A 282 1.74 -4.30 23.07
N HIS A 283 0.62 -4.93 22.75
CA HIS A 283 -0.57 -4.86 23.58
C HIS A 283 -0.33 -5.75 24.81
N LEU A 284 0.28 -5.18 25.84
CA LEU A 284 0.58 -5.88 27.08
C LEU A 284 -0.69 -5.94 27.95
N SER A 285 -1.46 -6.99 27.77
CA SER A 285 -2.46 -7.40 28.77
C SER A 285 -1.81 -8.37 29.76
N PRO A 286 -2.18 -8.35 31.06
CA PRO A 286 -1.75 -9.37 32.00
C PRO A 286 -2.20 -10.74 31.50
N CYS A 287 -1.27 -11.51 30.93
CA CYS A 287 -1.48 -12.88 30.46
C CYS A 287 -1.07 -13.93 31.50
N TRP A 288 -0.62 -13.48 32.67
CA TRP A 288 -0.25 -14.32 33.79
C TRP A 288 -1.39 -14.37 34.80
N TYR A 289 -1.89 -15.57 35.08
CA TYR A 289 -2.78 -15.81 36.21
C TYR A 289 -1.94 -16.14 37.44
N GLU A 290 -1.86 -15.20 38.38
CA GLU A 290 -1.25 -15.47 39.67
C GLU A 290 -2.26 -16.21 40.55
N SER A 291 -1.89 -17.40 41.05
CA SER A 291 -2.71 -18.11 42.01
C SER A 291 -2.74 -17.39 43.35
N LYS A 292 -3.80 -17.61 44.15
CA LYS A 292 -3.86 -17.06 45.52
C LYS A 292 -2.67 -17.50 46.37
N ASP A 293 -2.24 -18.75 46.25
CA ASP A 293 -1.09 -19.25 47.00
C ASP A 293 0.21 -18.55 46.58
N SER A 294 0.40 -18.31 45.27
CA SER A 294 1.55 -17.56 44.75
C SER A 294 1.54 -16.10 45.23
N SER A 295 0.36 -15.46 45.24
CA SER A 295 0.27 -14.08 45.71
C SER A 295 0.50 -13.96 47.21
N ILE A 296 -0.02 -14.91 48.00
CA ILE A 296 0.24 -15.01 49.43
C ILE A 296 1.73 -15.22 49.69
N GLN A 297 2.40 -16.14 48.99
CA GLN A 297 3.84 -16.35 49.16
C GLN A 297 4.67 -15.10 48.80
N ARG A 298 4.34 -14.44 47.69
CA ARG A 298 5.03 -13.22 47.25
C ARG A 298 4.84 -12.06 48.24
N LEU A 299 3.64 -11.91 48.80
CA LEU A 299 3.33 -10.86 49.77
C LEU A 299 3.79 -11.21 51.19
N ALA A 300 3.74 -12.48 51.60
CA ALA A 300 4.07 -12.92 52.95
C ALA A 300 5.54 -12.67 53.31
N ASN A 301 6.46 -12.69 52.35
CA ASN A 301 7.86 -12.28 52.55
C ASN A 301 8.01 -10.81 53.00
N HIS A 302 6.98 -9.98 52.83
CA HIS A 302 6.96 -8.59 53.31
C HIS A 302 6.15 -8.38 54.59
N ILE A 303 5.43 -9.40 55.09
CA ILE A 303 4.49 -9.25 56.21
C ILE A 303 5.08 -9.76 57.53
N SER A 304 5.95 -10.78 57.52
CA SER A 304 6.57 -11.23 58.77
C SER A 304 7.84 -10.43 59.05
N THR A 305 7.81 -9.64 60.12
CA THR A 305 8.93 -8.83 60.61
C THR A 305 9.92 -9.64 61.45
N HIS A 306 9.54 -10.84 61.88
CA HIS A 306 10.35 -11.68 62.76
C HIS A 306 11.09 -12.78 61.97
N PRO A 307 12.43 -12.93 62.11
CA PRO A 307 13.26 -13.84 61.30
C PRO A 307 12.83 -15.31 61.28
N LEU A 308 12.16 -15.75 62.33
CA LEU A 308 11.72 -17.14 62.52
C LEU A 308 10.21 -17.36 62.31
N LEU A 309 9.45 -16.32 61.96
CA LEU A 309 8.03 -16.42 61.58
C LEU A 309 7.88 -16.23 60.06
N GLY A 310 6.94 -16.97 59.45
CA GLY A 310 6.72 -16.95 58.00
C GLY A 310 7.41 -18.09 57.26
N ILE A 311 7.91 -17.82 56.05
CA ILE A 311 8.57 -18.84 55.22
C ILE A 311 9.93 -19.16 55.84
N ARG A 312 10.12 -20.44 56.22
CA ARG A 312 11.34 -20.94 56.87
C ARG A 312 12.59 -20.64 56.03
N GLN A 313 13.33 -19.60 56.39
CA GLN A 313 14.70 -19.37 55.92
C GLN A 313 15.66 -20.07 56.89
N LEU A 314 15.98 -21.31 56.58
CA LEU A 314 16.87 -22.18 57.36
C LEU A 314 18.34 -21.76 57.19
N ASN A 315 18.70 -20.53 57.58
CA ASN A 315 20.08 -20.07 57.54
C ASN A 315 20.67 -19.77 58.93
N GLU A 316 19.86 -19.81 60.00
CA GLU A 316 20.37 -19.57 61.36
C GLU A 316 20.78 -20.89 62.02
N GLN A 317 22.09 -21.09 62.13
CA GLN A 317 22.69 -22.16 62.95
C GLN A 317 22.40 -21.87 64.44
N THR A 318 21.49 -22.62 65.05
CA THR A 318 21.27 -22.55 66.50
C THR A 318 22.29 -23.42 67.21
N ASN A 319 23.18 -22.84 68.02
CA ASN A 319 24.17 -23.57 68.84
C ASN A 319 23.60 -24.14 70.15
N HIS A 320 22.28 -24.29 70.25
CA HIS A 320 21.61 -24.79 71.45
C HIS A 320 21.65 -26.33 71.48
N LYS A 321 22.81 -26.85 71.88
CA LYS A 321 23.09 -28.28 71.98
C LYS A 321 22.87 -28.76 73.41
N ILE A 322 22.04 -29.78 73.57
CA ILE A 322 21.85 -30.49 74.84
C ILE A 322 22.24 -31.95 74.60
N GLN A 323 23.28 -32.41 75.30
CA GLN A 323 23.95 -33.68 75.02
C GLN A 323 24.46 -33.71 73.56
N ASP A 324 24.09 -34.73 72.78
CA ASP A 324 24.51 -34.89 71.39
C ASP A 324 23.51 -34.32 70.37
N ALA A 325 22.37 -33.78 70.82
CA ALA A 325 21.31 -33.25 69.95
C ALA A 325 21.28 -31.72 69.93
N ILE A 326 21.14 -31.14 68.75
CA ILE A 326 20.78 -29.72 68.60
C ILE A 326 19.27 -29.61 68.81
N LEU A 327 18.86 -28.92 69.86
CA LEU A 327 17.46 -28.74 70.19
C LEU A 327 17.04 -27.32 69.89
N PHE A 328 15.87 -27.15 69.28
CA PHE A 328 15.26 -25.84 69.18
C PHE A 328 14.99 -25.30 70.61
N PRO A 329 15.53 -24.13 71.00
CA PRO A 329 15.42 -23.68 72.38
C PRO A 329 13.96 -23.44 72.76
N ALA A 330 13.57 -23.91 73.94
CA ALA A 330 12.18 -23.76 74.41
C ALA A 330 11.72 -22.29 74.49
N VAL A 331 12.65 -21.39 74.84
CA VAL A 331 12.40 -19.95 74.91
C VAL A 331 12.02 -19.34 73.54
N VAL A 332 12.51 -19.91 72.43
CA VAL A 332 12.22 -19.40 71.10
C VAL A 332 10.76 -19.66 70.72
N TYR A 333 10.10 -20.69 71.27
CA TYR A 333 8.65 -20.85 71.07
C TYR A 333 7.84 -19.73 71.72
N LEU A 334 8.30 -19.21 72.86
CA LEU A 334 7.65 -18.07 73.50
C LEU A 334 7.86 -16.80 72.68
N GLU A 335 9.07 -16.60 72.15
CA GLU A 335 9.37 -15.49 71.25
C GLU A 335 8.52 -15.56 69.97
N LEU A 336 8.45 -16.72 69.34
CA LEU A 336 7.58 -16.97 68.18
C LEU A 336 6.11 -16.72 68.50
N ALA A 337 5.63 -17.13 69.67
CA ALA A 337 4.25 -16.89 70.08
C ALA A 337 3.99 -15.39 70.32
N THR A 338 4.92 -14.67 70.98
CA THR A 338 4.85 -13.22 71.16
C THR A 338 4.80 -12.50 69.83
N ALA A 339 5.73 -12.80 68.92
CA ALA A 339 5.81 -12.14 67.64
C ALA A 339 4.62 -12.50 66.71
N ALA A 340 4.09 -13.72 66.79
CA ALA A 340 2.87 -14.10 66.07
C ALA A 340 1.65 -13.35 66.61
N CYS A 341 1.52 -13.23 67.93
CA CYS A 341 0.47 -12.45 68.57
C CYS A 341 0.58 -10.97 68.20
N GLN A 342 1.79 -10.39 68.22
CA GLN A 342 2.02 -9.01 67.78
C GLN A 342 1.57 -8.83 66.33
N GLN A 343 1.96 -9.72 65.41
CA GLN A 343 1.57 -9.64 64.00
C GLN A 343 0.05 -9.80 63.78
N LEU A 344 -0.63 -10.60 64.60
CA LEU A 344 -2.09 -10.76 64.56
C LEU A 344 -2.85 -9.56 65.15
N LEU A 345 -2.28 -8.92 66.17
CA LEU A 345 -2.90 -7.83 66.93
C LEU A 345 -2.53 -6.44 66.40
N SER A 346 -1.43 -6.30 65.67
CA SER A 346 -1.02 -5.05 65.03
C SER A 346 -1.98 -4.70 63.88
N SER A 347 -3.02 -3.92 64.18
CA SER A 347 -3.65 -3.04 63.17
C SER A 347 -2.71 -1.88 62.88
N LYS A 348 -2.70 -1.40 61.63
CA LYS A 348 -1.78 -0.40 61.04
C LYS A 348 -1.61 0.96 61.76
N GLU A 349 -2.13 1.16 62.97
CA GLU A 349 -2.17 2.48 63.63
C GLU A 349 -1.51 2.57 65.01
N ASP A 350 -1.04 1.46 65.63
CA ASP A 350 -0.46 1.52 66.99
C ASP A 350 0.97 0.94 67.07
N ASP A 351 1.94 1.59 66.41
CA ASP A 351 3.34 1.14 66.35
C ASP A 351 4.20 1.53 67.57
N GLN A 352 3.63 2.01 68.69
CA GLN A 352 4.44 2.49 69.84
C GLN A 352 3.95 2.13 71.24
N GLN A 353 3.08 1.14 71.42
CA GLN A 353 2.84 0.58 72.76
C GLN A 353 3.61 -0.73 72.94
N GLN A 354 4.56 -0.74 73.89
CA GLN A 354 5.18 -1.97 74.41
C GLN A 354 4.07 -2.88 74.96
N SER A 355 3.64 -3.84 74.15
CA SER A 355 2.67 -4.83 74.54
C SER A 355 3.35 -5.81 75.49
N THR A 356 2.85 -5.91 76.72
CA THR A 356 3.34 -6.90 77.69
C THR A 356 2.63 -8.22 77.44
N SER A 357 3.39 -9.26 77.06
CA SER A 357 2.84 -10.61 76.89
C SER A 357 2.90 -11.37 78.22
N ILE A 358 1.76 -11.91 78.65
CA ILE A 358 1.66 -12.77 79.84
C ILE A 358 1.45 -14.21 79.35
N PHE A 359 2.30 -15.11 79.84
CA PHE A 359 2.24 -16.54 79.54
C PHE A 359 1.81 -17.29 80.80
N GLU A 360 0.63 -17.92 80.77
CA GLU A 360 0.09 -18.71 81.88
C GLU A 360 0.04 -20.21 81.49
N ASP A 361 0.28 -21.09 82.45
CA ASP A 361 0.18 -22.55 82.30
C ASP A 361 0.96 -23.17 81.11
N VAL A 362 2.07 -22.55 80.70
CA VAL A 362 2.88 -23.05 79.59
C VAL A 362 3.51 -24.40 79.91
N LYS A 363 3.27 -25.38 79.04
CA LYS A 363 3.87 -26.72 79.10
C LYS A 363 4.54 -27.06 77.77
N PHE A 364 5.84 -27.31 77.81
CA PHE A 364 6.58 -27.85 76.68
C PHE A 364 6.46 -29.38 76.69
N VAL A 365 5.70 -29.93 75.72
CA VAL A 365 5.37 -31.37 75.70
C VAL A 365 6.47 -32.21 75.04
N LYS A 366 7.15 -31.66 74.02
CA LYS A 366 8.21 -32.37 73.28
C LYS A 366 9.23 -31.36 72.76
N ALA A 367 10.51 -31.69 72.87
CA ALA A 367 11.58 -30.90 72.26
C ALA A 367 11.65 -31.19 70.75
N LEU A 368 11.83 -30.14 69.94
CA LEU A 368 12.14 -30.29 68.52
C LEU A 368 13.65 -30.48 68.36
N ILE A 369 14.04 -31.65 67.87
CA ILE A 369 15.41 -31.94 67.47
C ILE A 369 15.60 -31.35 66.07
N LEU A 370 16.60 -30.47 65.92
CA LEU A 370 17.02 -29.95 64.64
C LEU A 370 18.08 -30.91 64.09
N ASN A 371 17.78 -31.51 62.94
CA ASN A 371 18.77 -32.30 62.23
C ASN A 371 19.79 -31.33 61.60
N GLU A 372 21.08 -31.64 61.71
CA GLU A 372 22.08 -31.04 60.84
C GLU A 372 21.69 -31.36 59.39
N THR A 373 21.35 -30.34 58.61
CA THR A 373 21.19 -30.45 57.15
C THR A 373 22.53 -30.32 56.47
#